data_AF-A0A1Z4N8T6-F1
#
_entry.id   AF-A0A1Z4N8T6-F1
#
_cell.length_a   1.000
_cell.length_b   1.000
_cell.length_c   1.000
_cell.angle_alpha   90.00
_cell.angle_beta   90.00
_cell.angle_gamma   90.00
#
_symmetry.space_group_name_H-M   'P 1'
#
loop_
_entity.id
_entity.type
_entity.pdbx_description
1 polymer ?
#
loop_
_entity_poly.entity_id
_entity_poly.type
_entity_poly.pdbx_seq_one_letter_code
_entity_poly.pdbx_strand_id
1 'polypeptide(L)'
;MGSNPIVLIHGYSASGESFKVWEKKLETRGYDVSTIHVCSYVTLTNEVTIKDIAEGFDRALSIEGGLDPDQEFDAIVHSTGMLVIRAWLTAYSQKRRNRLKHVIGLAPATFGSPLAHKGRSWLGAMFKGNKEFGPDFLEAGDLVLDGLELGSKFTWDLAHKDLFGSEIFYGNKNDTPYVFTFCGTNPYSGLAKLVSDPGTDGTVRWAGCGLNSRKILLDLTKQQEEEQRIDFDGSKNDGIASTVLVEGLNHQTIMSNPRDELVDAVCEALQFTPEQKIQDWQIKTTEKLSPKTIDLWQQFVVRAVDERDDPIPDYHIQVFTQGNDNFQAIDNFAANVHTYSGDKSLRCFYVNLNRILNPQNLQQPTNLPNLMMRVIASSGSQLIDYLGVNNKGEWDAQMDISYLLRESKVRLFWPFTTTLIELKLNREPRKDVAKFLQRLQQLSSN
;
A
#
# COMPACT_ATOMS: atom_id res chain seq x y z
N MET A 1 -11.82 -12.59 -31.64
CA MET A 1 -11.42 -13.46 -30.53
C MET A 1 -12.26 -13.03 -29.34
N GLY A 2 -12.91 -13.95 -28.63
CA GLY A 2 -13.79 -13.60 -27.51
C GLY A 2 -12.98 -12.99 -26.37
N SER A 3 -13.55 -12.02 -25.66
CA SER A 3 -12.97 -11.51 -24.40
C SER A 3 -12.99 -12.63 -23.36
N ASN A 4 -11.98 -12.65 -22.48
CA ASN A 4 -12.01 -13.55 -21.33
C ASN A 4 -13.24 -13.24 -20.46
N PRO A 5 -13.76 -14.24 -19.70
CA PRO A 5 -14.73 -13.97 -18.65
C PRO A 5 -14.20 -12.91 -17.68
N ILE A 6 -15.09 -12.04 -17.20
CA ILE A 6 -14.74 -10.97 -16.26
C ILE A 6 -15.28 -11.33 -14.88
N VAL A 7 -14.41 -11.31 -13.87
CA VAL A 7 -14.79 -11.54 -12.49
C VAL A 7 -14.77 -10.22 -11.72
N LEU A 8 -15.93 -9.83 -11.17
CA LEU A 8 -16.10 -8.60 -10.40
C LEU A 8 -15.98 -8.91 -8.89
N ILE A 9 -15.08 -8.21 -8.19
CA ILE A 9 -14.75 -8.48 -6.78
C ILE A 9 -14.94 -7.21 -5.95
N HIS A 10 -15.92 -7.21 -5.05
CA HIS A 10 -16.33 -6.00 -4.32
C HIS A 10 -15.39 -5.69 -3.16
N GLY A 11 -15.63 -4.55 -2.48
CA GLY A 11 -14.88 -4.11 -1.31
C GLY A 11 -15.51 -4.50 0.03
N TYR A 12 -14.86 -4.08 1.13
CA TYR A 12 -15.36 -4.24 2.49
C TYR A 12 -16.77 -3.64 2.68
N SER A 13 -17.62 -4.34 3.43
CA SER A 13 -19.02 -3.99 3.72
C SER A 13 -19.95 -3.86 2.50
N ALA A 14 -19.47 -4.15 1.30
CA ALA A 14 -20.28 -4.17 0.08
C ALA A 14 -20.78 -5.59 -0.24
N SER A 15 -21.55 -5.70 -1.31
CA SER A 15 -21.99 -6.95 -1.93
C SER A 15 -21.78 -6.85 -3.44
N GLY A 16 -21.98 -7.95 -4.17
CA GLY A 16 -21.92 -7.96 -5.63
C GLY A 16 -22.83 -6.91 -6.30
N GLU A 17 -23.93 -6.50 -5.63
CA GLU A 17 -24.84 -5.48 -6.14
C GLU A 17 -24.17 -4.12 -6.41
N SER A 18 -23.01 -3.83 -5.79
CA SER A 18 -22.26 -2.62 -6.06
C SER A 18 -21.76 -2.50 -7.50
N PHE A 19 -21.73 -3.61 -8.25
CA PHE A 19 -21.27 -3.65 -9.63
C PHE A 19 -22.36 -3.52 -10.69
N LYS A 20 -23.65 -3.43 -10.34
CA LYS A 20 -24.75 -3.34 -11.31
C LYS A 20 -24.56 -2.24 -12.37
N VAL A 21 -23.99 -1.10 -11.97
CA VAL A 21 -23.68 0.00 -12.90
C VAL A 21 -22.57 -0.40 -13.88
N TRP A 22 -21.52 -1.07 -13.39
CA TRP A 22 -20.41 -1.52 -14.21
C TRP A 22 -20.80 -2.65 -15.16
N GLU A 23 -21.61 -3.62 -14.74
CA GLU A 23 -22.15 -4.66 -15.62
C GLU A 23 -22.88 -4.03 -16.82
N LYS A 24 -23.80 -3.11 -16.56
CA LYS A 24 -24.55 -2.40 -17.62
C LYS A 24 -23.64 -1.57 -18.53
N LYS A 25 -22.61 -0.92 -17.96
CA LYS A 25 -21.66 -0.12 -18.73
C LYS A 25 -20.80 -1.01 -19.63
N LEU A 26 -20.34 -2.16 -19.15
CA LEU A 26 -19.60 -3.16 -19.93
C LEU A 26 -20.49 -3.77 -21.03
N GLU A 27 -21.73 -4.13 -20.72
CA GLU A 27 -22.72 -4.61 -21.70
C GLU A 27 -22.91 -3.61 -22.84
N THR A 28 -23.03 -2.32 -22.51
CA THR A 28 -23.16 -1.25 -23.51
C THR A 28 -21.90 -1.10 -24.38
N ARG A 29 -20.73 -1.58 -23.92
CA ARG A 29 -19.48 -1.66 -24.70
C ARG A 29 -19.30 -2.99 -25.42
N GLY A 30 -20.29 -3.86 -25.41
CA GLY A 30 -20.31 -5.12 -26.17
C GLY A 30 -19.73 -6.32 -25.43
N TYR A 31 -19.51 -6.23 -24.12
CA TYR A 31 -19.20 -7.40 -23.30
C TYR A 31 -20.47 -8.25 -23.09
N ASP A 32 -20.33 -9.57 -23.19
CA ASP A 32 -21.42 -10.51 -22.93
C ASP A 32 -21.64 -10.63 -21.41
N VAL A 33 -22.81 -10.19 -20.94
CA VAL A 33 -23.16 -10.25 -19.50
C VAL A 33 -23.14 -11.68 -18.98
N SER A 34 -23.40 -12.69 -19.82
CA SER A 34 -23.35 -14.09 -19.40
C SER A 34 -21.96 -14.60 -19.06
N THR A 35 -20.90 -13.88 -19.44
CA THR A 35 -19.50 -14.17 -19.11
C THR A 35 -18.95 -13.22 -18.05
N ILE A 36 -19.80 -12.38 -17.45
CA ILE A 36 -19.45 -11.54 -16.30
C ILE A 36 -19.93 -12.23 -15.02
N HIS A 37 -18.99 -12.51 -14.13
CA HIS A 37 -19.22 -13.21 -12.87
C HIS A 37 -19.05 -12.25 -11.69
N VAL A 38 -20.13 -12.00 -10.95
CA VAL A 38 -20.07 -11.14 -9.77
C VAL A 38 -19.83 -11.96 -8.52
N CYS A 39 -18.63 -11.86 -7.96
CA CYS A 39 -18.30 -12.52 -6.70
C CYS A 39 -18.93 -11.76 -5.53
N SER A 40 -19.54 -12.48 -4.58
CA SER A 40 -20.01 -11.93 -3.31
C SER A 40 -19.41 -12.69 -2.15
N TYR A 41 -18.88 -11.97 -1.16
CA TYR A 41 -18.32 -12.54 0.06
C TYR A 41 -18.66 -11.66 1.28
N VAL A 42 -18.67 -12.27 2.47
CA VAL A 42 -19.00 -11.57 3.71
C VAL A 42 -17.72 -11.04 4.35
N THR A 43 -17.73 -9.75 4.68
CA THR A 43 -16.62 -9.08 5.41
C THR A 43 -17.01 -8.63 6.80
N LEU A 44 -18.31 -8.53 7.10
CA LEU A 44 -18.83 -8.10 8.40
C LEU A 44 -18.99 -9.29 9.35
N THR A 45 -17.92 -10.04 9.54
CA THR A 45 -17.81 -11.13 10.52
C THR A 45 -16.40 -11.13 11.06
N ASN A 46 -16.24 -11.21 12.38
CA ASN A 46 -14.99 -10.84 13.02
C ASN A 46 -13.88 -11.89 12.84
N GLU A 47 -14.24 -13.12 12.49
CA GLU A 47 -13.36 -14.29 12.46
C GLU A 47 -12.73 -14.55 11.08
N VAL A 48 -13.25 -13.93 10.02
CA VAL A 48 -12.80 -14.19 8.65
C VAL A 48 -11.64 -13.27 8.27
N THR A 49 -10.55 -13.86 7.77
CA THR A 49 -9.41 -13.09 7.23
C THR A 49 -9.54 -12.87 5.72
N ILE A 50 -8.77 -11.93 5.18
CA ILE A 50 -8.63 -11.73 3.72
C ILE A 50 -8.11 -13.01 3.03
N LYS A 51 -7.29 -13.83 3.72
CA LYS A 51 -6.78 -15.09 3.18
C LYS A 51 -7.89 -16.14 3.06
N ASP A 52 -8.78 -16.20 4.05
CA ASP A 52 -9.94 -17.11 4.01
C ASP A 52 -10.89 -16.72 2.87
N ILE A 53 -11.12 -15.41 2.68
CA ILE A 53 -11.90 -14.89 1.55
C ILE A 53 -11.24 -15.26 0.22
N ALA A 54 -9.91 -15.12 0.11
CA ALA A 54 -9.17 -15.48 -1.10
C ALA A 54 -9.24 -16.98 -1.42
N GLU A 55 -9.26 -17.85 -0.42
CA GLU A 55 -9.44 -19.29 -0.62
C GLU A 55 -10.89 -19.64 -0.98
N GLY A 56 -11.86 -18.99 -0.33
CA GLY A 56 -13.28 -19.07 -0.70
C GLY A 56 -13.52 -18.60 -2.14
N PHE A 57 -12.85 -17.54 -2.56
CA PHE A 57 -12.89 -17.02 -3.93
C PHE A 57 -12.45 -18.05 -4.96
N ASP A 58 -11.35 -18.79 -4.72
CA ASP A 58 -10.89 -19.85 -5.63
C ASP A 58 -11.93 -20.96 -5.82
N ARG A 59 -12.59 -21.35 -4.72
CA ARG A 59 -13.68 -22.33 -4.76
C ARG A 59 -14.87 -21.79 -5.54
N ALA A 60 -15.24 -20.53 -5.29
CA ALA A 60 -16.35 -19.86 -5.96
C ALA A 60 -16.14 -19.76 -7.48
N LEU A 61 -14.92 -19.49 -7.95
CA LEU A 61 -14.60 -19.47 -9.40
C LEU A 61 -14.99 -20.78 -10.09
N SER A 62 -14.73 -21.92 -9.45
CA SER A 62 -14.96 -23.25 -10.03
C SER A 62 -16.38 -23.79 -9.82
N ILE A 63 -16.92 -23.69 -8.61
CA ILE A 63 -18.18 -24.36 -8.25
C ILE A 63 -19.39 -23.54 -8.70
N GLU A 64 -19.40 -22.25 -8.38
CA GLU A 64 -20.56 -21.36 -8.58
C GLU A 64 -20.39 -20.50 -9.83
N GLY A 65 -19.16 -20.04 -10.10
CA GLY A 65 -18.81 -19.26 -11.29
C GLY A 65 -18.73 -20.11 -12.56
N GLY A 66 -18.57 -21.44 -12.42
CA GLY A 66 -18.54 -22.36 -13.55
C GLY A 66 -17.33 -22.17 -14.48
N LEU A 67 -16.26 -21.51 -14.01
CA LEU A 67 -15.03 -21.39 -14.78
C LEU A 67 -14.24 -22.69 -14.70
N ASP A 68 -13.77 -23.17 -15.85
CA ASP A 68 -12.92 -24.35 -15.87
C ASP A 68 -11.63 -24.12 -15.04
N PRO A 69 -11.04 -25.17 -14.45
CA PRO A 69 -9.92 -25.04 -13.52
C PRO A 69 -8.70 -24.28 -14.05
N ASP A 70 -8.51 -24.27 -15.38
CA ASP A 70 -7.41 -23.59 -16.07
C ASP A 70 -7.91 -22.48 -17.00
N GLN A 71 -9.21 -22.15 -16.97
CA GLN A 71 -9.77 -21.07 -17.77
C GLN A 71 -9.16 -19.73 -17.36
N GLU A 72 -8.72 -18.98 -18.36
CA GLU A 72 -8.23 -17.63 -18.21
C GLU A 72 -9.39 -16.66 -17.94
N PHE A 73 -9.16 -15.64 -17.12
CA PHE A 73 -10.14 -14.62 -16.78
C PHE A 73 -9.48 -13.28 -16.49
N ASP A 74 -10.28 -12.23 -16.56
CA ASP A 74 -9.93 -10.87 -16.14
C ASP A 74 -10.64 -10.52 -14.83
N ALA A 75 -10.03 -9.69 -13.99
CA ALA A 75 -10.63 -9.23 -12.75
C ALA A 75 -10.84 -7.72 -12.75
N ILE A 76 -12.03 -7.28 -12.32
CA ILE A 76 -12.27 -5.89 -11.92
C ILE A 76 -12.55 -5.89 -10.42
N VAL A 77 -11.70 -5.20 -9.67
CA VAL A 77 -11.75 -5.19 -8.21
C VAL A 77 -12.04 -3.79 -7.69
N HIS A 78 -12.84 -3.68 -6.64
CA HIS A 78 -13.07 -2.43 -5.91
C HIS A 78 -12.50 -2.52 -4.49
N SER A 79 -11.83 -1.46 -4.04
CA SER A 79 -11.39 -1.31 -2.64
C SER A 79 -10.65 -2.55 -2.12
N THR A 80 -11.14 -3.20 -1.05
CA THR A 80 -10.58 -4.43 -0.46
C THR A 80 -10.50 -5.62 -1.42
N GLY A 81 -11.28 -5.65 -2.50
CA GLY A 81 -11.20 -6.70 -3.52
C GLY A 81 -9.79 -6.83 -4.12
N MET A 82 -9.01 -5.75 -4.12
CA MET A 82 -7.59 -5.79 -4.51
C MET A 82 -6.75 -6.67 -3.58
N LEU A 83 -7.00 -6.61 -2.27
CA LEU A 83 -6.28 -7.46 -1.31
C LEU A 83 -6.69 -8.92 -1.44
N VAL A 84 -7.96 -9.19 -1.75
CA VAL A 84 -8.47 -10.55 -2.01
C VAL A 84 -7.80 -11.15 -3.24
N ILE A 85 -7.80 -10.45 -4.39
CA ILE A 85 -7.21 -10.99 -5.62
C ILE A 85 -5.69 -11.18 -5.51
N ARG A 86 -4.98 -10.29 -4.81
CA ARG A 86 -3.54 -10.44 -4.54
C ARG A 86 -3.25 -11.61 -3.60
N ALA A 87 -4.03 -11.78 -2.54
CA ALA A 87 -3.91 -12.93 -1.64
C ALA A 87 -4.21 -14.25 -2.36
N TRP A 88 -5.21 -14.26 -3.24
CA TRP A 88 -5.52 -15.40 -4.08
C TRP A 88 -4.35 -15.74 -5.01
N LEU A 89 -3.83 -14.74 -5.72
CA LEU A 89 -2.73 -14.91 -6.68
C LEU A 89 -1.47 -15.47 -6.03
N THR A 90 -1.16 -15.04 -4.80
CA THR A 90 0.07 -15.42 -4.08
C THR A 90 0.02 -16.76 -3.35
N ALA A 91 -1.16 -17.33 -3.10
CA ALA A 91 -1.27 -18.58 -2.33
C ALA A 91 -0.82 -19.83 -3.13
N TYR A 92 -1.11 -19.90 -4.43
CA TYR A 92 -0.68 -21.00 -5.33
C TYR A 92 -0.18 -20.43 -6.67
N SER A 93 0.92 -19.68 -6.61
CA SER A 93 1.35 -18.73 -7.65
C SER A 93 1.49 -19.35 -9.04
N GLN A 94 2.05 -20.55 -9.19
CA GLN A 94 2.28 -21.11 -10.53
C GLN A 94 0.98 -21.42 -11.29
N LYS A 95 -0.05 -21.96 -10.62
CA LYS A 95 -1.32 -22.31 -11.26
C LYS A 95 -2.21 -21.08 -11.44
N ARG A 96 -2.28 -20.22 -10.41
CA ARG A 96 -3.19 -19.07 -10.41
C ARG A 96 -2.72 -17.91 -11.30
N ARG A 97 -1.40 -17.66 -11.40
CA ARG A 97 -0.84 -16.60 -12.28
C ARG A 97 -1.18 -16.82 -13.75
N ASN A 98 -1.13 -18.06 -14.21
CA ASN A 98 -1.46 -18.39 -15.60
C ASN A 98 -2.93 -18.18 -15.96
N ARG A 99 -3.84 -18.05 -14.99
CA ARG A 99 -5.27 -17.83 -15.27
C ARG A 99 -5.65 -16.36 -15.35
N LEU A 100 -5.04 -15.52 -14.52
CA LEU A 100 -5.40 -14.11 -14.43
C LEU A 100 -4.64 -13.30 -15.49
N LYS A 101 -5.36 -12.64 -16.40
CA LYS A 101 -4.74 -11.88 -17.51
C LYS A 101 -4.72 -10.38 -17.28
N HIS A 102 -5.79 -9.83 -16.72
CA HIS A 102 -5.87 -8.42 -16.34
C HIS A 102 -6.43 -8.23 -14.93
N VAL A 103 -5.91 -7.24 -14.22
CA VAL A 103 -6.48 -6.74 -12.96
C VAL A 103 -6.75 -5.26 -13.09
N ILE A 104 -8.03 -4.89 -13.09
CA ILE A 104 -8.49 -3.51 -13.07
C ILE A 104 -8.87 -3.15 -11.64
N GLY A 105 -8.09 -2.27 -11.01
CA GLY A 105 -8.40 -1.74 -9.69
C GLY A 105 -9.21 -0.45 -9.77
N LEU A 106 -10.44 -0.45 -9.27
CA LEU A 106 -11.27 0.73 -9.08
C LEU A 106 -11.20 1.16 -7.61
N ALA A 107 -10.54 2.28 -7.34
CA ALA A 107 -10.22 2.76 -6.00
C ALA A 107 -9.70 1.64 -5.06
N PRO A 108 -8.68 0.86 -5.49
CA PRO A 108 -8.22 -0.31 -4.73
C PRO A 108 -7.53 0.10 -3.42
N ALA A 109 -7.79 -0.62 -2.33
CA ALA A 109 -7.17 -0.38 -1.02
C ALA A 109 -5.84 -1.16 -0.90
N THR A 110 -4.95 -1.03 -1.89
CA THR A 110 -3.74 -1.85 -2.06
C THR A 110 -2.80 -1.83 -0.84
N PHE A 111 -2.69 -0.68 -0.19
CA PHE A 111 -1.91 -0.48 1.05
C PHE A 111 -2.77 0.04 2.20
N GLY A 112 -4.02 -0.41 2.25
CA GLY A 112 -4.96 -0.10 3.32
C GLY A 112 -5.67 1.25 3.18
N SER A 113 -6.42 1.61 4.22
CA SER A 113 -7.26 2.80 4.26
C SER A 113 -7.25 3.49 5.64
N PRO A 114 -7.19 4.84 5.70
CA PRO A 114 -7.44 5.59 6.92
C PRO A 114 -8.77 5.25 7.62
N LEU A 115 -9.78 4.75 6.91
CA LEU A 115 -11.09 4.47 7.52
C LEU A 115 -11.13 3.13 8.26
N ALA A 116 -10.15 2.25 8.09
CA ALA A 116 -10.13 0.93 8.72
C ALA A 116 -10.17 1.03 10.26
N HIS A 117 -9.35 1.89 10.87
CA HIS A 117 -9.35 2.11 12.32
C HIS A 117 -10.62 2.83 12.84
N LYS A 118 -11.35 3.50 11.93
CA LYS A 118 -12.64 4.14 12.22
C LYS A 118 -13.82 3.22 11.90
N GLY A 119 -13.57 1.97 11.50
CA GLY A 119 -14.55 1.07 10.88
C GLY A 119 -15.90 1.03 11.58
N ARG A 120 -15.92 0.82 12.91
CA ARG A 120 -17.16 0.79 13.70
C ARG A 120 -17.92 2.12 13.69
N SER A 121 -17.21 3.23 13.92
CA SER A 121 -17.80 4.57 13.91
C SER A 121 -18.25 5.00 12.52
N TRP A 122 -17.51 4.60 11.48
CA TRP A 122 -17.82 4.87 10.07
C TRP A 122 -19.01 4.05 9.58
N LEU A 123 -19.07 2.75 9.89
CA LEU A 123 -20.25 1.92 9.67
C LEU A 123 -21.47 2.54 10.35
N GLY A 124 -21.37 2.91 11.62
CA GLY A 124 -22.46 3.58 12.34
C GLY A 124 -22.89 4.92 11.71
N ALA A 125 -21.97 5.66 11.08
CA ALA A 125 -22.27 6.93 10.41
C ALA A 125 -22.91 6.76 9.02
N MET A 126 -22.47 5.76 8.25
CA MET A 126 -22.98 5.46 6.90
C MET A 126 -24.31 4.68 6.92
N PHE A 127 -24.54 3.85 7.95
CA PHE A 127 -25.71 2.99 8.09
C PHE A 127 -26.74 3.52 9.12
N LYS A 128 -26.87 4.84 9.28
CA LYS A 128 -27.94 5.43 10.13
C LYS A 128 -29.33 5.14 9.54
N GLY A 129 -29.88 3.98 9.87
CA GLY A 129 -31.22 3.52 9.52
C GLY A 129 -31.34 2.00 9.67
N ASN A 130 -32.03 1.56 10.73
CA ASN A 130 -32.49 0.20 11.02
C ASN A 130 -31.46 -0.95 10.90
N LYS A 131 -30.67 -1.17 11.95
CA LYS A 131 -30.28 -2.54 12.33
C LYS A 131 -30.95 -2.90 13.65
N GLU A 132 -31.61 -4.05 13.68
CA GLU A 132 -32.16 -4.62 14.92
C GLU A 132 -31.02 -4.92 15.91
N PHE A 133 -31.25 -4.67 17.19
CA PHE A 133 -30.31 -5.02 18.26
C PHE A 133 -30.26 -6.55 18.40
N GLY A 134 -29.32 -7.18 17.69
CA GLY A 134 -29.02 -8.61 17.75
C GLY A 134 -27.53 -8.89 18.03
N PRO A 135 -27.13 -10.17 18.18
CA PRO A 135 -25.73 -10.57 18.42
C PRO A 135 -24.74 -10.06 17.35
N ASP A 136 -25.21 -9.90 16.11
CA ASP A 136 -24.40 -9.45 14.95
C ASP A 136 -24.11 -7.93 14.96
N PHE A 137 -24.63 -7.17 15.94
CA PHE A 137 -24.37 -5.73 16.08
C PHE A 137 -22.88 -5.42 16.34
N LEU A 138 -22.14 -6.39 16.91
CA LEU A 138 -20.70 -6.28 17.18
C LEU A 138 -19.81 -6.75 16.03
N GLU A 139 -20.39 -7.33 14.97
CA GLU A 139 -19.63 -7.78 13.81
C GLU A 139 -19.31 -6.60 12.89
N ALA A 140 -18.03 -6.23 12.89
CA ALA A 140 -17.48 -5.19 12.03
C ALA A 140 -16.41 -5.75 11.10
N GLY A 141 -16.15 -7.05 11.09
CA GLY A 141 -15.09 -7.59 10.25
C GLY A 141 -13.69 -7.32 10.81
N ASP A 142 -13.51 -7.47 12.12
CA ASP A 142 -12.29 -7.06 12.82
C ASP A 142 -10.99 -7.55 12.13
N LEU A 143 -10.91 -8.80 11.69
CA LEU A 143 -9.71 -9.33 11.00
C LEU A 143 -9.53 -8.81 9.56
N VAL A 144 -10.62 -8.46 8.86
CA VAL A 144 -10.53 -7.78 7.55
C VAL A 144 -10.09 -6.34 7.73
N LEU A 145 -10.63 -5.64 8.74
CA LEU A 145 -10.25 -4.28 9.09
C LEU A 145 -8.80 -4.17 9.56
N ASP A 146 -8.32 -5.14 10.34
CA ASP A 146 -6.91 -5.27 10.73
C ASP A 146 -6.01 -5.37 9.48
N GLY A 147 -6.38 -6.22 8.52
CA GLY A 147 -5.67 -6.34 7.25
C GLY A 147 -5.70 -5.06 6.39
N LEU A 148 -6.79 -4.27 6.47
CA LEU A 148 -6.96 -2.99 5.78
C LEU A 148 -6.33 -1.81 6.51
N GLU A 149 -5.89 -1.98 7.75
CA GLU A 149 -5.29 -0.90 8.51
C GLU A 149 -4.02 -0.41 7.81
N LEU A 150 -3.79 0.90 7.84
CA LEU A 150 -2.61 1.49 7.24
C LEU A 150 -1.34 0.95 7.91
N GLY A 151 -0.45 0.37 7.11
CA GLY A 151 0.77 -0.26 7.61
C GLY A 151 0.52 -1.64 8.23
N SER A 152 -0.63 -2.27 7.98
CA SER A 152 -0.92 -3.61 8.48
C SER A 152 0.18 -4.61 8.12
N LYS A 153 0.44 -5.56 9.04
CA LYS A 153 1.36 -6.67 8.79
C LYS A 153 0.96 -7.48 7.56
N PHE A 154 -0.34 -7.61 7.31
CA PHE A 154 -0.87 -8.28 6.14
C PHE A 154 -0.43 -7.63 4.83
N THR A 155 -0.60 -6.32 4.67
CA THR A 155 -0.19 -5.63 3.42
C THR A 155 1.32 -5.57 3.26
N TRP A 156 2.06 -5.44 4.37
CA TRP A 156 3.52 -5.55 4.40
C TRP A 156 4.00 -6.91 3.86
N ASP A 157 3.47 -8.00 4.42
CA ASP A 157 3.85 -9.36 4.04
C ASP A 157 3.42 -9.70 2.62
N LEU A 158 2.24 -9.24 2.19
CA LEU A 158 1.77 -9.46 0.84
C LEU A 158 2.70 -8.79 -0.18
N ALA A 159 3.06 -7.52 0.04
CA ALA A 159 3.99 -6.79 -0.84
C ALA A 159 5.38 -7.46 -0.91
N HIS A 160 5.87 -8.04 0.18
CA HIS A 160 7.13 -8.80 0.17
C HIS A 160 7.05 -10.10 -0.63
N LYS A 161 5.83 -10.62 -0.89
CA LYS A 161 5.62 -11.78 -1.75
C LYS A 161 5.50 -11.40 -3.21
N ASP A 162 4.57 -10.50 -3.56
CA ASP A 162 4.20 -10.23 -4.95
C ASP A 162 4.94 -9.05 -5.60
N LEU A 163 5.39 -8.08 -4.82
CA LEU A 163 6.05 -6.87 -5.35
C LEU A 163 7.57 -6.91 -5.20
N PHE A 164 8.08 -7.41 -4.07
CA PHE A 164 9.51 -7.47 -3.74
C PHE A 164 10.05 -8.89 -3.61
N GLY A 165 9.22 -9.89 -3.94
CA GLY A 165 9.65 -11.29 -3.94
C GLY A 165 10.62 -11.61 -5.08
N SER A 166 11.22 -12.79 -5.03
CA SER A 166 12.05 -13.30 -6.13
C SER A 166 11.24 -13.65 -7.37
N GLU A 167 9.98 -14.03 -7.21
CA GLU A 167 9.04 -14.35 -8.29
C GLU A 167 8.40 -13.07 -8.87
N ILE A 168 8.22 -13.04 -10.19
CA ILE A 168 7.49 -11.95 -10.88
C ILE A 168 6.01 -12.30 -10.91
N PHE A 169 5.16 -11.47 -10.32
CA PHE A 169 3.71 -11.67 -10.29
C PHE A 169 2.96 -10.83 -11.32
N TYR A 170 3.57 -9.74 -11.80
CA TYR A 170 2.98 -8.79 -12.73
C TYR A 170 4.04 -8.37 -13.77
N GLY A 171 4.40 -9.30 -14.65
CA GLY A 171 5.37 -9.09 -15.71
C GLY A 171 4.73 -8.64 -17.03
N ASN A 172 5.59 -8.37 -18.01
CA ASN A 172 5.20 -7.99 -19.36
C ASN A 172 4.87 -9.16 -20.29
N LYS A 173 4.55 -10.34 -19.76
CA LYS A 173 4.29 -11.58 -20.49
C LYS A 173 2.92 -12.18 -20.12
N ASN A 174 2.43 -13.10 -20.95
CA ASN A 174 1.12 -13.75 -20.81
C ASN A 174 0.99 -14.73 -19.63
N ASP A 175 2.07 -15.06 -18.92
CA ASP A 175 2.08 -15.93 -17.74
C ASP A 175 1.81 -15.17 -16.42
N THR A 176 1.59 -13.85 -16.51
CA THR A 176 1.25 -12.97 -15.40
C THR A 176 0.21 -11.93 -15.81
N PRO A 177 -0.60 -11.41 -14.88
CA PRO A 177 -1.54 -10.36 -15.22
C PRO A 177 -0.92 -8.98 -15.38
N TYR A 178 -1.48 -8.19 -16.30
CA TYR A 178 -1.31 -6.74 -16.33
C TYR A 178 -2.21 -6.06 -15.30
N VAL A 179 -1.70 -5.00 -14.65
CA VAL A 179 -2.43 -4.29 -13.60
C VAL A 179 -2.63 -2.83 -13.95
N PHE A 180 -3.90 -2.40 -13.89
CA PHE A 180 -4.32 -1.03 -14.18
C PHE A 180 -5.18 -0.52 -13.03
N THR A 181 -4.76 0.57 -12.38
CA THR A 181 -5.50 1.10 -11.22
C THR A 181 -5.98 2.52 -11.45
N PHE A 182 -7.19 2.80 -10.99
CA PHE A 182 -7.86 4.09 -11.07
C PHE A 182 -8.28 4.52 -9.65
N CYS A 183 -8.07 5.77 -9.29
CA CYS A 183 -8.34 6.26 -7.94
C CYS A 183 -8.97 7.66 -8.03
N GLY A 184 -10.08 7.90 -7.33
CA GLY A 184 -10.74 9.21 -7.38
C GLY A 184 -9.88 10.32 -6.77
N THR A 185 -10.08 11.56 -7.20
CA THR A 185 -9.36 12.73 -6.64
C THR A 185 -10.14 13.49 -5.58
N ASN A 186 -11.45 13.27 -5.48
CA ASN A 186 -12.31 14.07 -4.63
C ASN A 186 -12.59 13.33 -3.32
N PRO A 187 -12.73 14.05 -2.19
CA PRO A 187 -13.31 13.47 -1.00
C PRO A 187 -14.80 13.16 -1.22
N TYR A 188 -15.43 12.55 -0.22
CA TYR A 188 -16.88 12.46 -0.19
C TYR A 188 -17.54 13.85 -0.19
N SER A 189 -18.81 13.91 -0.64
CA SER A 189 -19.63 15.11 -0.61
C SER A 189 -20.37 15.27 0.72
N GLY A 190 -20.93 16.45 0.98
CA GLY A 190 -21.75 16.72 2.17
C GLY A 190 -20.97 16.60 3.50
N LEU A 191 -21.63 16.10 4.54
CA LEU A 191 -21.05 15.97 5.88
C LEU A 191 -19.90 14.94 5.93
N ALA A 192 -19.90 13.94 5.04
CA ALA A 192 -18.83 12.95 4.93
C ALA A 192 -17.50 13.55 4.43
N LYS A 193 -17.51 14.77 3.86
CA LYS A 193 -16.29 15.50 3.49
C LYS A 193 -15.43 15.84 4.72
N LEU A 194 -16.04 16.09 5.88
CA LEU A 194 -15.35 16.54 7.09
C LEU A 194 -14.44 15.47 7.71
N VAL A 195 -14.61 14.20 7.30
CA VAL A 195 -13.85 13.06 7.82
C VAL A 195 -12.89 12.47 6.78
N SER A 196 -12.80 13.09 5.59
CA SER A 196 -11.86 12.71 4.53
C SER A 196 -10.54 13.46 4.71
N ASP A 197 -9.43 12.73 4.77
CA ASP A 197 -8.09 13.32 4.82
C ASP A 197 -7.70 13.87 3.43
N PRO A 198 -6.88 14.93 3.35
CA PRO A 198 -6.36 15.42 2.08
C PRO A 198 -5.49 14.35 1.39
N GLY A 199 -5.43 14.39 0.07
CA GLY A 199 -4.71 13.38 -0.71
C GLY A 199 -5.42 12.02 -0.76
N THR A 200 -6.74 11.98 -0.61
CA THR A 200 -7.53 10.74 -0.67
C THR A 200 -8.68 10.86 -1.66
N ASP A 201 -9.24 9.73 -2.07
CA ASP A 201 -10.52 9.66 -2.77
C ASP A 201 -11.73 9.70 -1.81
N GLY A 202 -11.50 10.09 -0.54
CA GLY A 202 -12.45 9.99 0.57
C GLY A 202 -12.28 8.75 1.44
N THR A 203 -11.69 7.66 0.93
CA THR A 203 -11.44 6.42 1.69
C THR A 203 -10.01 5.93 1.57
N VAL A 204 -9.40 5.94 0.39
CA VAL A 204 -8.05 5.44 0.14
C VAL A 204 -7.14 6.62 -0.23
N ARG A 205 -5.90 6.56 0.27
CA ARG A 205 -4.85 7.54 -0.08
C ARG A 205 -4.42 7.33 -1.53
N TRP A 206 -4.25 8.41 -2.30
CA TRP A 206 -3.82 8.32 -3.71
C TRP A 206 -2.54 7.49 -3.89
N ALA A 207 -1.56 7.71 -3.01
CA ALA A 207 -0.29 6.98 -3.04
C ALA A 207 -0.39 5.53 -2.54
N GLY A 208 -1.50 5.15 -1.92
CA GLY A 208 -1.82 3.79 -1.46
C GLY A 208 -2.71 2.99 -2.40
N CYS A 209 -3.21 3.61 -3.49
CA CYS A 209 -4.03 2.96 -4.50
C CYS A 209 -3.21 2.02 -5.42
N GLY A 210 -2.05 2.45 -5.90
CA GLY A 210 -1.28 1.70 -6.89
C GLY A 210 -0.45 0.55 -6.32
N LEU A 211 -0.05 -0.39 -7.18
CA LEU A 211 0.93 -1.45 -6.85
C LEU A 211 2.37 -1.00 -7.14
N ASN A 212 2.56 0.08 -7.90
CA ASN A 212 3.87 0.68 -8.12
C ASN A 212 4.46 1.16 -6.78
N SER A 213 5.40 0.35 -6.31
CA SER A 213 5.98 0.46 -4.98
C SER A 213 7.46 0.08 -5.03
N ARG A 214 8.14 0.37 -3.93
CA ARG A 214 9.59 0.22 -3.80
C ARG A 214 9.95 -0.02 -2.35
N LYS A 215 11.06 -0.69 -2.10
CA LYS A 215 11.58 -0.95 -0.76
C LYS A 215 12.93 -0.27 -0.58
N ILE A 216 13.10 0.35 0.59
CA ILE A 216 14.37 0.86 1.10
C ILE A 216 14.71 0.03 2.32
N LEU A 217 15.87 -0.59 2.30
CA LEU A 217 16.46 -1.23 3.47
C LEU A 217 17.43 -0.24 4.08
N LEU A 218 17.21 0.11 5.34
CA LEU A 218 18.06 0.99 6.11
C LEU A 218 18.64 0.18 7.27
N ASP A 219 19.81 -0.41 7.02
CA ASP A 219 20.49 -1.30 7.94
C ASP A 219 21.53 -0.55 8.78
N LEU A 220 21.09 -0.07 9.95
CA LEU A 220 21.93 0.71 10.86
C LEU A 220 22.86 -0.16 11.70
N THR A 221 22.83 -1.49 11.54
CA THR A 221 23.85 -2.38 12.12
C THR A 221 25.17 -2.31 11.36
N LYS A 222 25.16 -1.79 10.12
CA LYS A 222 26.31 -1.67 9.20
C LYS A 222 26.99 -0.30 9.26
N GLN A 223 28.32 -0.25 9.18
CA GLN A 223 29.09 1.01 9.15
C GLN A 223 28.92 1.79 7.83
N GLN A 224 29.36 3.05 7.78
CA GLN A 224 28.94 3.98 6.70
C GLN A 224 29.71 3.73 5.42
N GLU A 225 30.94 3.23 5.60
CA GLU A 225 31.86 2.81 4.56
C GLU A 225 31.46 1.43 4.00
N GLU A 226 30.52 0.72 4.63
CA GLU A 226 29.94 -0.49 4.07
C GLU A 226 28.92 -0.08 2.99
N GLU A 227 29.20 -0.41 1.73
CA GLU A 227 28.37 -0.08 0.54
C GLU A 227 26.90 -0.58 0.62
N GLN A 228 26.50 -1.26 1.70
CA GLN A 228 25.20 -1.91 1.86
C GLN A 228 24.31 -1.35 2.98
N ARG A 229 24.66 -0.23 3.62
CA ARG A 229 23.82 0.35 4.70
C ARG A 229 22.42 0.72 4.20
N ILE A 230 22.36 1.33 3.02
CA ILE A 230 21.09 1.70 2.40
C ILE A 230 21.01 0.95 1.08
N ASP A 231 20.10 0.01 1.01
CA ASP A 231 19.83 -0.79 -0.19
C ASP A 231 18.43 -0.48 -0.71
N PHE A 232 18.29 -0.53 -2.03
CA PHE A 232 17.06 -0.20 -2.74
C PHE A 232 16.64 -1.37 -3.59
N ASP A 233 15.49 -1.93 -3.24
CA ASP A 233 14.86 -2.96 -4.05
C ASP A 233 13.71 -2.33 -4.85
N GLY A 234 13.89 -2.31 -6.16
CA GLY A 234 12.87 -1.93 -7.11
C GLY A 234 12.03 -3.15 -7.47
N SER A 235 10.72 -2.95 -7.61
CA SER A 235 9.86 -4.02 -8.12
C SER A 235 10.36 -4.49 -9.49
N LYS A 236 10.54 -5.81 -9.65
CA LYS A 236 10.84 -6.45 -10.95
C LYS A 236 9.62 -6.57 -11.85
N ASN A 237 8.46 -6.15 -11.35
CA ASN A 237 7.18 -6.24 -12.04
C ASN A 237 7.02 -5.06 -13.00
N ASP A 238 7.08 -5.34 -14.30
CA ASP A 238 6.98 -4.36 -15.37
C ASP A 238 5.61 -4.37 -16.10
N GLY A 239 4.68 -5.21 -15.66
CA GLY A 239 3.28 -5.28 -16.09
C GLY A 239 2.32 -4.40 -15.28
N ILE A 240 2.82 -3.44 -14.50
CA ILE A 240 2.01 -2.58 -13.62
C ILE A 240 2.00 -1.14 -14.15
N ALA A 241 0.83 -0.62 -14.50
CA ALA A 241 0.67 0.80 -14.83
C ALA A 241 0.60 1.64 -13.56
N SER A 242 1.14 2.86 -13.57
CA SER A 242 0.90 3.77 -12.45
C SER A 242 -0.58 4.14 -12.35
N THR A 243 -1.02 4.38 -11.11
CA THR A 243 -2.40 4.77 -10.83
C THR A 243 -2.81 6.00 -11.61
N VAL A 244 -3.91 5.87 -12.35
CA VAL A 244 -4.59 7.00 -12.97
C VAL A 244 -5.48 7.65 -11.91
N LEU A 245 -5.17 8.89 -11.54
CA LEU A 245 -6.02 9.66 -10.64
C LEU A 245 -7.18 10.24 -11.46
N VAL A 246 -8.42 9.90 -11.15
CA VAL A 246 -9.58 10.23 -11.97
C VAL A 246 -10.27 11.47 -11.43
N GLU A 247 -10.16 12.57 -12.17
CA GLU A 247 -10.71 13.87 -11.78
C GLU A 247 -12.22 13.79 -11.53
N GLY A 248 -12.69 14.46 -10.47
CA GLY A 248 -14.11 14.64 -10.18
C GLY A 248 -14.80 13.43 -9.55
N LEU A 249 -14.12 12.29 -9.44
CA LEU A 249 -14.65 11.08 -8.79
C LEU A 249 -14.09 10.91 -7.38
N ASN A 250 -14.82 10.17 -6.55
CA ASN A 250 -14.42 9.73 -5.22
C ASN A 250 -14.59 8.21 -5.11
N HIS A 251 -14.29 7.65 -3.94
CA HIS A 251 -14.33 6.21 -3.68
C HIS A 251 -15.65 5.52 -4.03
N GLN A 252 -16.77 6.25 -3.89
CA GLN A 252 -18.11 5.74 -4.18
C GLN A 252 -18.52 6.05 -5.62
N THR A 253 -18.32 7.27 -6.11
CA THR A 253 -18.80 7.67 -7.44
C THR A 253 -18.04 6.99 -8.58
N ILE A 254 -16.81 6.52 -8.33
CA ILE A 254 -16.12 5.64 -9.27
C ILE A 254 -16.87 4.32 -9.53
N MET A 255 -17.70 3.88 -8.58
CA MET A 255 -18.55 2.69 -8.72
C MET A 255 -19.95 3.04 -9.19
N SER A 256 -20.58 4.04 -8.55
CA SER A 256 -22.01 4.32 -8.76
C SER A 256 -22.30 5.23 -9.95
N ASN A 257 -21.33 6.04 -10.38
CA ASN A 257 -21.49 6.96 -11.50
C ASN A 257 -20.17 7.20 -12.25
N PRO A 258 -19.54 6.14 -12.80
CA PRO A 258 -18.32 6.29 -13.57
C PRO A 258 -18.59 7.09 -14.85
N ARG A 259 -17.68 8.01 -15.17
CA ARG A 259 -17.68 8.73 -16.44
C ARG A 259 -17.42 7.77 -17.59
N ASP A 260 -17.99 8.04 -18.77
CA ASP A 260 -17.81 7.18 -19.94
C ASP A 260 -16.33 7.07 -20.34
N GLU A 261 -15.55 8.14 -20.19
CA GLU A 261 -14.12 8.11 -20.47
C GLU A 261 -13.33 7.16 -19.56
N LEU A 262 -13.76 7.00 -18.30
CA LEU A 262 -13.18 6.03 -17.38
C LEU A 262 -13.56 4.60 -17.80
N VAL A 263 -14.83 4.37 -18.13
CA VAL A 263 -15.30 3.06 -18.60
C VAL A 263 -14.55 2.64 -19.87
N ASP A 264 -14.34 3.58 -20.80
CA ASP A 264 -13.60 3.32 -22.04
C ASP A 264 -12.14 2.97 -21.76
N ALA A 265 -11.49 3.65 -20.80
CA ALA A 265 -10.12 3.33 -20.39
C ALA A 265 -10.01 1.95 -19.72
N VAL A 266 -11.02 1.56 -18.94
CA VAL A 266 -11.12 0.20 -18.37
C VAL A 266 -11.28 -0.83 -19.48
N CYS A 267 -12.15 -0.58 -20.46
CA CYS A 267 -12.33 -1.49 -21.60
C CYS A 267 -11.05 -1.63 -22.42
N GLU A 268 -10.30 -0.54 -22.61
CA GLU A 268 -9.00 -0.59 -23.28
C GLU A 268 -7.97 -1.40 -22.47
N ALA A 269 -7.92 -1.23 -21.15
CA ALA A 269 -7.03 -1.97 -20.27
C ALA A 269 -7.32 -3.48 -20.26
N LEU A 270 -8.59 -3.89 -20.37
CA LEU A 270 -9.00 -5.30 -20.50
C LEU A 270 -8.59 -5.93 -21.85
N GLN A 271 -8.26 -5.10 -22.85
CA GLN A 271 -7.80 -5.54 -24.17
C GLN A 271 -6.29 -5.30 -24.34
N PHE A 272 -5.57 -5.03 -23.26
CA PHE A 272 -4.14 -4.78 -23.32
C PHE A 272 -3.39 -6.06 -23.71
N THR A 273 -2.32 -5.91 -24.49
CA THR A 273 -1.54 -7.02 -25.03
C THR A 273 -0.05 -6.81 -24.81
N PRO A 274 0.78 -7.87 -24.75
CA PRO A 274 2.22 -7.75 -24.54
C PRO A 274 2.97 -6.94 -25.58
N GLU A 275 2.43 -6.81 -26.78
CA GLU A 275 3.03 -6.01 -27.85
C GLU A 275 2.89 -4.49 -27.59
N GLN A 276 1.97 -4.10 -26.72
CA GLN A 276 1.74 -2.71 -26.33
C GLN A 276 2.68 -2.27 -25.21
N LYS A 277 3.03 -0.99 -25.20
CA LYS A 277 3.81 -0.39 -24.12
C LYS A 277 2.87 0.16 -23.06
N ILE A 278 2.99 -0.34 -21.84
CA ILE A 278 2.14 0.06 -20.72
C ILE A 278 2.30 1.55 -20.39
N GLN A 279 3.49 2.13 -20.62
CA GLN A 279 3.75 3.55 -20.44
C GLN A 279 2.97 4.41 -21.45
N ASP A 280 2.81 3.96 -22.70
CA ASP A 280 2.06 4.69 -23.73
C ASP A 280 0.57 4.73 -23.36
N TRP A 281 0.02 3.60 -22.90
CA TRP A 281 -1.34 3.53 -22.36
C TRP A 281 -1.50 4.47 -21.16
N GLN A 282 -0.53 4.46 -20.24
CA GLN A 282 -0.57 5.26 -19.02
C GLN A 282 -0.56 6.76 -19.32
N ILE A 283 0.34 7.23 -20.20
CA ILE A 283 0.43 8.65 -20.60
C ILE A 283 -0.90 9.08 -21.20
N LYS A 284 -1.38 8.35 -22.22
CA LYS A 284 -2.64 8.66 -22.90
C LYS A 284 -3.83 8.74 -21.94
N THR A 285 -3.93 7.78 -21.03
CA THR A 285 -5.05 7.68 -20.10
C THR A 285 -4.98 8.76 -19.01
N THR A 286 -3.78 9.04 -18.48
CA THR A 286 -3.54 10.11 -17.50
C THR A 286 -3.86 11.48 -18.09
N GLU A 287 -3.43 11.76 -19.32
CA GLU A 287 -3.71 13.04 -20.00
C GLU A 287 -5.20 13.34 -20.13
N LYS A 288 -6.01 12.29 -20.30
CA LYS A 288 -7.47 12.35 -20.49
C LYS A 288 -8.23 12.42 -19.17
N LEU A 289 -7.86 11.60 -18.19
CA LEU A 289 -8.67 11.38 -16.98
C LEU A 289 -8.20 12.15 -15.75
N SER A 290 -6.91 12.48 -15.68
CA SER A 290 -6.31 13.11 -14.51
C SER A 290 -6.39 14.63 -14.53
N PRO A 291 -6.52 15.25 -13.34
CA PRO A 291 -6.51 16.70 -13.23
C PRO A 291 -5.18 17.25 -13.72
N LYS A 292 -5.20 18.44 -14.35
CA LYS A 292 -3.98 19.10 -14.84
C LYS A 292 -3.06 19.56 -13.71
N THR A 293 -3.61 19.84 -12.54
CA THR A 293 -2.88 20.21 -11.33
C THR A 293 -3.42 19.41 -10.16
N ILE A 294 -2.53 18.81 -9.38
CA ILE A 294 -2.89 18.08 -8.17
C ILE A 294 -1.72 18.12 -7.18
N ASP A 295 -2.06 18.07 -5.90
CA ASP A 295 -1.06 17.95 -4.85
C ASP A 295 -0.31 16.61 -4.97
N LEU A 296 1.00 16.69 -4.85
CA LEU A 296 1.86 15.53 -4.82
C LEU A 296 1.85 14.92 -3.43
N TRP A 297 1.49 13.65 -3.33
CA TRP A 297 1.50 12.90 -2.07
C TRP A 297 2.27 11.60 -2.22
N GLN A 298 2.89 11.14 -1.14
CA GLN A 298 3.55 9.84 -1.08
C GLN A 298 3.26 9.17 0.26
N GLN A 299 3.13 7.85 0.22
CA GLN A 299 2.97 7.02 1.41
C GLN A 299 4.28 6.30 1.72
N PHE A 300 4.67 6.29 2.99
CA PHE A 300 5.77 5.46 3.48
C PHE A 300 5.22 4.47 4.50
N VAL A 301 5.46 3.18 4.31
CA VAL A 301 5.22 2.17 5.35
C VAL A 301 6.57 1.79 5.92
N VAL A 302 6.81 2.09 7.19
CA VAL A 302 8.07 1.84 7.87
C VAL A 302 7.88 0.69 8.85
N ARG A 303 8.78 -0.29 8.83
CA ARG A 303 8.90 -1.34 9.84
C ARG A 303 10.24 -1.20 10.54
N ALA A 304 10.24 -1.06 11.86
CA ALA A 304 11.47 -1.09 12.66
C ALA A 304 11.69 -2.47 13.28
N VAL A 305 12.90 -3.00 13.15
CA VAL A 305 13.32 -4.30 13.70
C VAL A 305 14.73 -4.25 14.27
N ASP A 306 15.05 -5.18 15.16
CA ASP A 306 16.41 -5.39 15.62
C ASP A 306 17.21 -6.36 14.72
N GLU A 307 18.45 -6.68 15.08
CA GLU A 307 19.35 -7.53 14.31
C GLU A 307 18.83 -8.96 14.14
N ARG A 308 17.90 -9.37 15.02
CA ARG A 308 17.24 -10.68 15.08
C ARG A 308 15.87 -10.68 14.40
N ASP A 309 15.54 -9.56 13.73
CA ASP A 309 14.26 -9.28 13.08
C ASP A 309 13.07 -9.19 14.07
N ASP A 310 13.35 -9.03 15.37
CA ASP A 310 12.33 -8.78 16.38
C ASP A 310 11.78 -7.34 16.22
N PRO A 311 10.47 -7.12 16.37
CA PRO A 311 9.86 -5.80 16.17
C PRO A 311 10.33 -4.78 17.22
N ILE A 312 10.62 -3.56 16.78
CA ILE A 312 10.90 -2.39 17.64
C ILE A 312 9.64 -1.51 17.73
N PRO A 313 8.80 -1.64 18.77
CA PRO A 313 7.51 -0.94 18.81
C PRO A 313 7.63 0.56 19.12
N ASP A 314 8.67 0.97 19.85
CA ASP A 314 8.87 2.34 20.30
C ASP A 314 10.05 3.00 19.57
N TYR A 315 9.74 3.66 18.46
CA TYR A 315 10.70 4.45 17.70
C TYR A 315 10.07 5.76 17.21
N HIS A 316 10.88 6.67 16.70
CA HIS A 316 10.44 7.93 16.11
C HIS A 316 11.39 8.32 14.97
N ILE A 317 10.83 8.85 13.88
CA ILE A 317 11.60 9.31 12.72
C ILE A 317 11.30 10.78 12.50
N GLN A 318 12.37 11.57 12.38
CA GLN A 318 12.32 12.98 12.01
C GLN A 318 13.12 13.20 10.74
N VAL A 319 12.61 14.06 9.87
CA VAL A 319 13.31 14.46 8.66
C VAL A 319 13.36 15.99 8.61
N PHE A 320 14.54 16.54 8.39
CA PHE A 320 14.81 17.97 8.46
C PHE A 320 15.93 18.38 7.50
N THR A 321 16.02 19.67 7.20
CA THR A 321 17.17 20.27 6.53
C THR A 321 18.10 20.87 7.58
N GLN A 322 19.40 20.90 7.30
CA GLN A 322 20.42 21.45 8.18
C GLN A 322 21.07 22.67 7.54
N GLY A 323 20.85 23.85 8.11
CA GLY A 323 21.61 25.06 7.78
C GLY A 323 22.90 25.17 8.61
N ASN A 324 23.63 26.27 8.43
CA ASN A 324 24.89 26.52 9.16
C ASN A 324 24.72 26.50 10.70
N ASP A 325 23.56 26.94 11.22
CA ASP A 325 23.25 26.93 12.67
C ASP A 325 21.77 26.64 13.02
N ASN A 326 20.92 26.32 12.03
CA ASN A 326 19.48 26.10 12.25
C ASN A 326 19.01 24.79 11.60
N PHE A 327 18.27 23.98 12.36
CA PHE A 327 17.53 22.84 11.84
C PHE A 327 16.13 23.29 11.45
N GLN A 328 15.70 22.97 10.24
CA GLN A 328 14.32 23.21 9.79
C GLN A 328 13.66 21.86 9.52
N ALA A 329 12.67 21.52 10.36
CA ALA A 329 11.85 20.34 10.10
C ALA A 329 11.20 20.44 8.72
N ILE A 330 11.12 19.32 8.01
CA ILE A 330 10.30 19.27 6.81
C ILE A 330 8.84 19.27 7.27
N ASP A 331 8.19 20.42 7.10
CA ASP A 331 6.79 20.60 7.41
C ASP A 331 5.96 19.41 6.90
N ASN A 332 5.14 18.86 7.80
CA ASN A 332 4.18 17.79 7.55
C ASN A 332 4.73 16.36 7.35
N PHE A 333 6.03 16.09 7.43
CA PHE A 333 6.53 14.70 7.33
C PHE A 333 5.98 13.80 8.47
N ALA A 334 5.90 14.34 9.69
CA ALA A 334 5.40 13.64 10.86
C ALA A 334 3.93 13.97 11.22
N ALA A 335 3.23 14.78 10.41
CA ALA A 335 1.89 15.26 10.76
C ALA A 335 0.78 14.23 10.53
N ASN A 336 0.99 13.27 9.62
CA ASN A 336 0.01 12.24 9.29
C ASN A 336 0.64 10.84 9.38
N VAL A 337 0.96 10.44 10.61
CA VAL A 337 1.52 9.12 10.95
C VAL A 337 0.43 8.25 11.55
N HIS A 338 0.15 7.13 10.91
CA HIS A 338 -0.70 6.08 11.44
C HIS A 338 0.17 4.97 12.02
N THR A 339 0.01 4.64 13.30
CA THR A 339 0.70 3.49 13.91
C THR A 339 -0.22 2.30 13.84
N TYR A 340 0.21 1.20 13.22
CA TYR A 340 -0.59 0.00 13.09
C TYR A 340 -0.89 -0.59 14.48
N SER A 341 -2.16 -0.88 14.73
CA SER A 341 -2.63 -1.29 16.06
C SER A 341 -2.14 -2.68 16.47
N GLY A 342 -2.04 -3.62 15.52
CA GLY A 342 -1.60 -4.99 15.77
C GLY A 342 -0.09 -5.16 15.98
N ASP A 343 0.74 -4.27 15.43
CA ASP A 343 2.19 -4.24 15.61
C ASP A 343 2.71 -2.79 15.48
N LYS A 344 3.10 -2.19 16.61
CA LYS A 344 3.55 -0.79 16.66
C LYS A 344 4.91 -0.54 16.01
N SER A 345 5.63 -1.60 15.64
CA SER A 345 6.85 -1.48 14.84
C SER A 345 6.57 -1.07 13.39
N LEU A 346 5.32 -1.23 12.95
CA LEU A 346 4.81 -0.79 11.65
C LEU A 346 4.08 0.54 11.75
N ARG A 347 4.48 1.50 10.90
CA ARG A 347 3.87 2.83 10.83
C ARG A 347 3.74 3.32 9.41
N CYS A 348 2.64 3.98 9.12
CA CYS A 348 2.34 4.52 7.81
C CYS A 348 2.32 6.05 7.83
N PHE A 349 3.30 6.67 7.17
CA PHE A 349 3.46 8.11 7.02
C PHE A 349 2.82 8.56 5.70
N TYR A 350 2.11 9.68 5.72
CA TYR A 350 1.56 10.29 4.52
C TYR A 350 2.03 11.71 4.34
N VAL A 351 2.85 11.93 3.32
CA VAL A 351 3.66 13.13 3.18
C VAL A 351 3.22 13.89 1.94
N ASN A 352 2.86 15.16 2.13
CA ASN A 352 2.64 16.09 1.03
C ASN A 352 4.01 16.55 0.51
N LEU A 353 4.22 16.38 -0.79
CA LEU A 353 5.49 16.65 -1.45
C LEU A 353 5.54 18.02 -2.11
N ASN A 354 4.48 18.85 -2.12
CA ASN A 354 4.48 20.12 -2.85
C ASN A 354 5.51 21.15 -2.34
N ARG A 355 5.86 21.09 -1.04
CA ARG A 355 6.92 21.95 -0.47
C ARG A 355 8.32 21.37 -0.63
N ILE A 356 8.40 20.06 -0.87
CA ILE A 356 9.65 19.30 -1.00
C ILE A 356 10.09 19.28 -2.45
N LEU A 357 9.13 19.06 -3.36
CA LEU A 357 9.34 18.86 -4.77
C LEU A 357 8.91 20.05 -5.62
N ASN A 358 9.58 20.23 -6.76
CA ASN A 358 9.12 21.15 -7.79
C ASN A 358 8.13 20.42 -8.72
N PRO A 359 6.81 20.69 -8.61
CA PRO A 359 5.80 20.02 -9.43
C PRO A 359 5.91 20.36 -10.93
N GLN A 360 6.60 21.45 -11.28
CA GLN A 360 6.80 21.88 -12.67
C GLN A 360 8.04 21.25 -13.32
N ASN A 361 8.93 20.63 -12.53
CA ASN A 361 10.14 19.98 -13.03
C ASN A 361 10.57 18.80 -12.14
N LEU A 362 10.03 17.61 -12.41
CA LEU A 362 10.40 16.37 -11.72
C LEU A 362 11.83 15.87 -12.04
N GLN A 363 12.55 16.50 -13.00
CA GLN A 363 13.95 16.15 -13.29
C GLN A 363 14.92 16.79 -12.29
N GLN A 364 14.60 17.99 -11.78
CA GLN A 364 15.23 18.61 -10.61
C GLN A 364 14.23 18.59 -9.47
N PRO A 365 13.95 17.39 -8.93
CA PRO A 365 12.69 17.14 -8.28
C PRO A 365 12.57 17.90 -6.97
N THR A 366 13.65 18.37 -6.33
CA THR A 366 13.59 18.92 -4.97
C THR A 366 14.00 20.38 -4.86
N ASN A 367 13.33 21.11 -3.96
CA ASN A 367 13.71 22.46 -3.53
C ASN A 367 14.65 22.45 -2.31
N LEU A 368 15.00 21.26 -1.79
CA LEU A 368 15.76 21.14 -0.54
C LEU A 368 17.28 21.17 -0.81
N PRO A 369 18.05 21.92 0.01
CA PRO A 369 19.50 21.98 -0.12
C PRO A 369 20.18 20.68 0.35
N ASN A 370 19.63 20.04 1.37
CA ASN A 370 20.09 18.79 1.98
C ASN A 370 18.92 18.06 2.67
N LEU A 371 19.16 16.85 3.15
CA LEU A 371 18.19 16.05 3.88
C LEU A 371 18.87 15.27 5.00
N MET A 372 18.44 15.52 6.21
CA MET A 372 18.87 14.79 7.40
C MET A 372 17.71 13.97 7.93
N MET A 373 18.00 12.77 8.41
CA MET A 373 17.04 11.94 9.13
C MET A 373 17.56 11.64 10.53
N ARG A 374 16.72 11.82 11.53
CA ARG A 374 16.98 11.38 12.90
C ARG A 374 16.07 10.23 13.26
N VAL A 375 16.66 9.17 13.80
CA VAL A 375 15.95 8.00 14.31
C VAL A 375 16.17 7.93 15.81
N ILE A 376 15.08 7.85 16.56
CA ILE A 376 15.07 7.63 18.00
C ILE A 376 14.42 6.28 18.25
N ALA A 377 15.06 5.37 18.99
CA ALA A 377 14.48 4.06 19.31
C ALA A 377 14.71 3.70 20.78
N SER A 378 13.67 3.18 21.43
CA SER A 378 13.65 2.84 22.84
C SER A 378 13.25 1.39 23.04
N SER A 379 13.99 0.67 23.89
CA SER A 379 13.63 -0.68 24.33
C SER A 379 12.60 -0.67 25.47
N GLY A 380 12.37 0.50 26.10
CA GLY A 380 11.63 0.63 27.36
C GLY A 380 12.31 -0.04 28.57
N SER A 381 13.54 -0.54 28.41
CA SER A 381 14.27 -1.30 29.43
C SER A 381 15.45 -0.52 29.99
N GLN A 382 15.72 -0.70 31.28
CA GLN A 382 16.96 -0.22 31.90
C GLN A 382 18.16 -1.12 31.63
N LEU A 383 17.97 -2.26 30.97
CA LEU A 383 19.00 -3.29 30.79
C LEU A 383 19.46 -3.45 29.34
N ILE A 384 18.65 -3.01 28.38
CA ILE A 384 18.87 -3.20 26.94
C ILE A 384 18.70 -1.86 26.26
N ASP A 385 19.56 -1.53 25.29
CA ASP A 385 19.40 -0.41 24.38
C ASP A 385 19.34 -0.91 22.93
N TYR A 386 18.84 -0.06 22.04
CA TYR A 386 19.14 -0.18 20.62
C TYR A 386 20.39 0.63 20.30
N LEU A 387 21.26 0.08 19.46
CA LEU A 387 22.46 0.70 18.92
C LEU A 387 22.45 0.62 17.40
N GLY A 388 23.26 1.45 16.78
CA GLY A 388 23.59 1.41 15.37
C GLY A 388 24.93 2.11 15.17
N VAL A 389 25.13 2.65 13.97
CA VAL A 389 26.25 3.53 13.58
C VAL A 389 26.67 4.61 14.61
N ASN A 390 27.94 4.65 15.00
CA ASN A 390 28.51 5.79 15.76
C ASN A 390 27.86 6.11 17.13
N ASN A 391 27.14 5.20 17.78
CA ASN A 391 26.57 5.49 19.11
C ASN A 391 27.06 4.59 20.26
N LYS A 392 26.92 5.11 21.47
CA LYS A 392 27.48 4.65 22.73
C LYS A 392 26.39 4.48 23.83
N GLY A 393 25.10 4.37 23.49
CA GLY A 393 23.90 4.25 24.37
C GLY A 393 22.58 4.30 23.57
N GLU A 394 21.43 4.63 24.20
CA GLU A 394 20.10 4.82 23.56
C GLU A 394 20.20 5.40 22.13
N TRP A 395 19.58 4.74 21.15
CA TRP A 395 19.73 5.14 19.75
C TRP A 395 18.94 6.40 19.45
N ASP A 396 19.65 7.51 19.48
CA ASP A 396 19.24 8.83 19.01
C ASP A 396 20.32 9.35 18.06
N ALA A 397 20.17 9.06 16.77
CA ALA A 397 21.20 9.36 15.79
C ALA A 397 20.64 10.10 14.59
N GLN A 398 21.47 10.98 14.04
CA GLN A 398 21.20 11.73 12.82
C GLN A 398 22.05 11.17 11.69
N MET A 399 21.49 11.13 10.48
CA MET A 399 22.16 10.67 9.29
C MET A 399 21.90 11.64 8.15
N ASP A 400 22.97 11.95 7.41
CA ASP A 400 22.87 12.67 6.16
C ASP A 400 22.40 11.71 5.06
N ILE A 401 21.20 11.96 4.56
CA ILE A 401 20.57 11.23 3.46
C ILE A 401 20.35 12.15 2.24
N SER A 402 21.09 13.25 2.15
CA SER A 402 20.98 14.25 1.07
C SER A 402 21.23 13.65 -0.31
N TYR A 403 22.03 12.59 -0.38
CA TYR A 403 22.30 11.89 -1.63
C TYR A 403 21.00 11.30 -2.22
N LEU A 404 20.04 10.86 -1.38
CA LEU A 404 18.72 10.37 -1.80
C LEU A 404 17.79 11.45 -2.38
N LEU A 405 18.15 12.73 -2.27
CA LEU A 405 17.41 13.80 -2.94
C LEU A 405 17.74 13.90 -4.43
N ARG A 406 18.97 13.54 -4.82
CA ARG A 406 19.57 13.92 -6.12
C ARG A 406 20.06 12.72 -6.93
N GLU A 407 20.24 11.57 -6.30
CA GLU A 407 20.72 10.38 -6.98
C GLU A 407 19.75 9.92 -8.08
N SER A 408 20.31 9.49 -9.21
CA SER A 408 19.54 9.21 -10.44
C SER A 408 18.89 7.83 -10.42
N LYS A 409 19.55 6.86 -9.78
CA LYS A 409 19.04 5.48 -9.63
C LYS A 409 18.07 5.33 -8.47
N VAL A 410 18.18 6.22 -7.48
CA VAL A 410 17.58 6.06 -6.16
C VAL A 410 17.12 7.45 -5.67
N ARG A 411 15.82 7.63 -5.44
CA ARG A 411 15.27 8.89 -4.90
C ARG A 411 14.33 8.61 -3.74
N LEU A 412 14.47 9.30 -2.61
CA LEU A 412 13.56 9.10 -1.47
C LEU A 412 12.12 9.54 -1.80
N PHE A 413 11.97 10.63 -2.55
CA PHE A 413 10.66 11.19 -2.86
C PHE A 413 10.20 10.81 -4.27
N TRP A 414 9.03 10.19 -4.36
CA TRP A 414 8.42 9.74 -5.60
C TRP A 414 6.90 9.80 -5.46
N PRO A 415 6.25 10.80 -6.08
CA PRO A 415 4.82 11.01 -5.95
C PRO A 415 3.98 9.79 -6.31
N PHE A 416 2.83 9.67 -5.65
CA PHE A 416 1.78 8.67 -5.88
C PHE A 416 2.25 7.21 -5.76
N THR A 417 3.25 6.97 -4.92
CA THR A 417 3.73 5.61 -4.62
C THR A 417 3.70 5.32 -3.12
N THR A 418 3.60 4.02 -2.80
CA THR A 418 3.91 3.52 -1.47
C THR A 418 5.36 3.03 -1.44
N THR A 419 6.13 3.57 -0.50
CA THR A 419 7.53 3.19 -0.26
C THR A 419 7.64 2.44 1.05
N LEU A 420 8.10 1.19 1.01
CA LEU A 420 8.38 0.41 2.21
C LEU A 420 9.78 0.76 2.70
N ILE A 421 9.93 0.98 4.00
CA ILE A 421 11.23 1.19 4.64
C ILE A 421 11.39 0.16 5.75
N GLU A 422 12.40 -0.68 5.67
CA GLU A 422 12.78 -1.56 6.77
C GLU A 422 13.99 -0.94 7.49
N LEU A 423 13.80 -0.56 8.74
CA LEU A 423 14.80 0.05 9.59
C LEU A 423 15.34 -1.00 10.56
N LYS A 424 16.63 -1.32 10.46
CA LYS A 424 17.29 -2.34 11.28
C LYS A 424 18.29 -1.71 12.25
N LEU A 425 18.26 -2.12 13.52
CA LEU A 425 19.13 -1.66 14.61
C LEU A 425 19.71 -2.87 15.37
N ASN A 426 20.84 -2.71 16.06
CA ASN A 426 21.36 -3.73 16.98
C ASN A 426 20.69 -3.58 18.34
N ARG A 427 20.40 -4.68 19.03
CA ARG A 427 19.89 -4.73 20.39
C ARG A 427 20.99 -5.23 21.32
N GLU A 428 21.48 -4.35 22.18
CA GLU A 428 22.62 -4.66 23.04
C GLU A 428 22.31 -4.41 24.53
N PRO A 429 22.95 -5.14 25.45
CA PRO A 429 22.92 -4.78 26.87
C PRO A 429 23.47 -3.38 27.10
N ARG A 430 22.86 -2.63 28.03
CA ARG A 430 23.41 -1.32 28.43
C ARG A 430 24.84 -1.47 28.93
N LYS A 431 25.66 -0.44 28.70
CA LYS A 431 27.11 -0.48 28.99
C LYS A 431 27.45 -0.76 30.45
N ASP A 432 26.65 -0.26 31.37
CA ASP A 432 26.76 -0.52 32.80
C ASP A 432 26.47 -1.98 33.14
N VAL A 433 25.45 -2.58 32.53
CA VAL A 433 25.15 -4.02 32.63
C VAL A 433 26.25 -4.87 32.01
N ALA A 434 26.73 -4.51 30.82
CA ALA A 434 27.83 -5.20 30.15
C ALA A 434 29.12 -5.21 31.00
N LYS A 435 29.46 -4.07 31.63
CA LYS A 435 30.59 -3.97 32.57
C LYS A 435 30.41 -4.85 33.81
N PHE A 436 29.19 -4.96 34.33
CA PHE A 436 28.90 -5.84 35.46
C PHE A 436 29.11 -7.32 35.09
N LEU A 437 28.60 -7.75 33.93
CA LEU A 437 28.78 -9.12 33.44
C LEU A 437 30.26 -9.48 33.19
N GLN A 438 31.04 -8.56 32.62
CA GLN A 438 32.48 -8.76 32.44
C GLN A 438 33.23 -8.93 33.77
N ARG A 439 32.86 -8.17 34.81
CA ARG A 439 33.42 -8.35 36.16
C ARG A 439 33.08 -9.70 36.76
N LEU A 440 31.86 -10.21 36.56
CA LEU A 440 31.47 -11.54 37.03
C LEU A 440 32.27 -12.66 36.35
N GLN A 441 32.50 -12.58 35.03
CA GLN A 441 33.33 -13.55 34.32
C GLN A 441 34.78 -13.58 34.82
N GLN A 442 35.36 -12.42 35.13
CA GLN A 442 36.70 -12.33 35.72
C GLN A 442 36.77 -12.95 37.12
N LEU A 443 35.69 -12.85 37.90
CA LEU A 443 35.61 -13.44 39.24
C LEU A 443 35.35 -14.95 39.22
N SER A 444 34.68 -15.49 38.20
CA SER A 444 34.46 -16.94 38.05
C SER A 444 35.60 -17.69 37.34
N SER A 445 36.60 -16.96 36.85
CA SER A 445 37.79 -17.51 36.18
C SER A 445 39.03 -17.54 37.11
N ASN A 446 38.87 -17.08 38.35
CA ASN A 446 39.81 -17.26 39.46
C ASN A 446 39.24 -18.29 40.43
#